data_AF-A0A963L0Q7-F1
#
_entry.id   AF-A0A963L0Q7-F1
#
_cell.length_a   1.000
_cell.length_b   1.000
_cell.length_c   1.000
_cell.angle_alpha   90.00
_cell.angle_beta   90.00
_cell.angle_gamma   90.00
#
_symmetry.space_group_name_H-M   'P 1'
#
loop_
_entity.id
_entity.type
_entity.pdbx_description
1 polymer ?
#
loop_
_entity_poly.entity_id
_entity_poly.type
_entity_poly.pdbx_seq_one_letter_code
_entity_poly.pdbx_strand_id
1 'polypeptide(L)'
;ARNRMYEVLGLFILFIVGVMLVSEGGHLAHLHIFGYIIEPMAKSTFYFTIAIMVVVDLVQSRYQKKLMAERRIVRKSPADG
;
A
#
# COMPACT_ATOMS: atom_id res chain seq x y z
N ALA A 1 18.96 11.26 -1.30
CA ALA A 1 18.82 9.82 -1.53
C ALA A 1 17.34 9.48 -1.65
N ARG A 2 16.90 8.99 -2.82
CA ARG A 2 15.54 8.49 -3.03
C ARG A 2 15.29 7.35 -2.04
N ASN A 3 14.36 7.54 -1.12
CA ASN A 3 14.09 6.56 -0.06
C ASN A 3 13.36 5.38 -0.69
N ARG A 4 14.09 4.28 -0.98
CA ARG A 4 13.58 3.09 -1.68
C ARG A 4 12.28 2.53 -1.11
N MET A 5 12.02 2.79 0.17
CA MET A 5 10.76 2.40 0.82
C MET A 5 9.55 3.14 0.27
N TYR A 6 9.66 4.44 -0.06
CA TYR A 6 8.57 5.18 -0.70
C TYR A 6 8.38 4.77 -2.17
N GLU A 7 9.44 4.29 -2.83
CA GLU A 7 9.36 3.76 -4.19
C GLU A 7 8.58 2.44 -4.23
N VAL A 8 8.88 1.51 -3.33
CA VAL A 8 8.13 0.24 -3.18
C VAL A 8 6.69 0.50 -2.74
N LEU A 9 6.48 1.45 -1.83
CA LEU A 9 5.14 1.84 -1.37
C LEU A 9 4.28 2.40 -2.52
N GLY A 10 4.85 3.33 -3.29
CA GLY A 10 4.18 3.88 -4.47
C GLY A 10 3.86 2.81 -5.51
N LEU A 11 4.79 1.86 -5.74
CA LEU A 11 4.57 0.74 -6.64
C LEU A 11 3.43 -0.18 -6.19
N PHE A 12 3.31 -0.44 -4.89
CA PHE A 12 2.23 -1.27 -4.32
C PHE A 12 0.86 -0.60 -4.46
N ILE A 13 0.78 0.70 -4.17
CA ILE A 13 -0.45 1.49 -4.37
C ILE A 13 -0.84 1.53 -5.85
N LEU A 14 0.12 1.80 -6.74
CA LEU A 14 -0.10 1.81 -8.19
C LEU A 14 -0.58 0.45 -8.72
N PHE A 15 -0.04 -0.65 -8.18
CA PHE A 15 -0.47 -2.00 -8.55
C PHE A 15 -1.94 -2.25 -8.17
N ILE A 16 -2.36 -1.90 -6.95
CA ILE A 16 -3.74 -2.10 -6.49
C ILE A 16 -4.72 -1.22 -7.28
N VAL A 17 -4.37 0.05 -7.50
CA VAL A 17 -5.17 0.94 -8.35
C VAL A 17 -5.22 0.42 -9.79
N GLY A 18 -4.11 -0.11 -10.32
CA GLY A 18 -4.06 -0.71 -11.64
C GLY A 18 -5.01 -1.90 -11.80
N VAL A 19 -5.04 -2.82 -10.83
CA VAL A 19 -5.96 -3.98 -10.85
C VAL A 19 -7.42 -3.52 -10.78
N MET A 20 -7.72 -2.51 -9.97
CA MET A 20 -9.07 -1.93 -9.89
C MET A 20 -9.49 -1.29 -11.23
N LEU A 21 -8.64 -0.47 -11.84
CA LEU A 21 -8.91 0.17 -13.12
C LEU A 21 -9.08 -0.83 -14.26
N VAL A 22 -8.28 -1.90 -14.28
CA VAL A 22 -8.43 -2.98 -15.27
C VAL A 22 -9.76 -3.71 -15.09
N SER A 23 -10.18 -3.95 -13.84
CA SER A 23 -11.45 -4.63 -13.55
C SER A 23 -12.65 -3.77 -13.94
N GLU A 24 -12.65 -2.47 -13.62
CA GLU A 24 -13.71 -1.55 -14.05
C GLU A 24 -13.70 -1.34 -15.56
N GLY A 25 -12.53 -1.15 -16.18
CA GLY A 25 -12.39 -1.01 -17.62
C GLY A 25 -12.85 -2.26 -18.38
N GLY A 26 -12.58 -3.45 -17.85
CA GLY A 26 -13.07 -4.71 -18.40
C GLY A 26 -14.58 -4.88 -18.26
N HIS A 27 -15.15 -4.44 -17.13
CA HIS A 27 -16.59 -4.39 -16.94
C HIS A 27 -17.27 -3.44 -17.95
N LEU A 28 -16.74 -2.22 -18.14
CA LEU A 28 -17.23 -1.24 -19.12
C LEU A 28 -17.11 -1.71 -20.58
N ALA A 29 -16.09 -2.50 -20.88
CA ALA A 29 -15.89 -3.10 -22.21
C ALA A 29 -16.74 -4.37 -22.45
N HIS A 30 -17.63 -4.74 -21.51
CA HIS A 30 -18.38 -6.00 -21.54
C HIS A 30 -17.49 -7.22 -21.80
N LEU A 31 -16.25 -7.20 -21.28
CA LEU A 31 -15.32 -8.29 -21.49
C LEU A 31 -15.77 -9.51 -20.68
N HIS A 32 -16.06 -10.60 -21.39
CA HIS A 32 -16.30 -11.91 -20.80
C HIS A 32 -14.95 -12.61 -20.64
N ILE A 33 -14.46 -12.69 -19.41
CA ILE A 33 -13.27 -13.49 -19.10
C ILE A 33 -13.75 -14.93 -18.86
N PHE A 34 -13.35 -15.85 -19.74
CA PHE A 34 -13.73 -17.28 -19.67
C PHE A 34 -15.25 -17.55 -19.61
N GLY A 35 -16.07 -16.67 -20.19
CA GLY A 35 -17.54 -16.80 -20.22
C GLY A 35 -18.27 -16.23 -19.00
N TYR A 36 -17.56 -15.74 -17.98
CA TYR A 36 -18.14 -15.06 -16.84
C TYR A 36 -18.11 -13.55 -17.03
N ILE A 37 -19.21 -12.89 -16.65
CA ILE A 37 -19.30 -11.43 -16.64
C ILE A 37 -18.40 -10.93 -15.51
N ILE A 38 -17.50 -10.01 -15.82
CA ILE A 38 -16.73 -9.29 -14.80
C ILE A 38 -17.72 -8.41 -14.05
N GLU A 39 -17.99 -8.72 -12.79
CA GLU A 39 -18.81 -7.86 -11.96
C GLU A 39 -18.01 -6.63 -11.50
N PRO A 40 -18.63 -5.44 -11.50
CA PRO A 40 -17.96 -4.24 -11.06
C PRO A 40 -17.77 -4.31 -9.54
N MET A 41 -16.57 -3.99 -9.08
CA MET A 41 -16.33 -3.81 -7.65
C MET A 41 -17.17 -2.62 -7.14
N ALA A 42 -17.78 -2.78 -5.95
CA ALA A 42 -18.51 -1.68 -5.34
C ALA A 42 -17.57 -0.50 -5.04
N LYS A 43 -17.91 0.70 -5.54
CA LYS A 43 -17.14 1.94 -5.33
C LYS A 43 -16.89 2.22 -3.84
N SER A 44 -17.85 1.85 -2.99
CA SER A 44 -17.73 1.94 -1.53
C SER A 44 -16.55 1.11 -1.01
N THR A 45 -16.43 -0.14 -1.44
CA THR A 45 -15.30 -1.03 -1.08
C THR A 45 -13.98 -0.44 -1.58
N PHE A 46 -13.97 0.17 -2.78
CA PHE A 46 -12.76 0.79 -3.31
C PHE A 46 -12.28 1.97 -2.44
N TYR A 47 -13.15 2.95 -2.19
CA TYR A 47 -12.80 4.10 -1.36
C TYR A 47 -12.44 3.69 0.08
N PHE A 48 -13.11 2.67 0.61
CA PHE A 48 -12.80 2.09 1.92
C PHE A 48 -11.39 1.48 1.95
N THR A 49 -11.01 0.68 0.95
CA THR A 49 -9.66 0.09 0.85
C THR A 49 -8.58 1.16 0.73
N ILE A 50 -8.79 2.21 -0.07
CA ILE A 50 -7.84 3.33 -0.19
C ILE A 50 -7.67 4.06 1.15
N ALA A 51 -8.77 4.34 1.84
CA ALA A 51 -8.72 4.98 3.16
C ALA A 51 -7.93 4.14 4.17
N ILE A 52 -8.17 2.83 4.22
CA ILE A 52 -7.40 1.92 5.09
C ILE A 52 -5.93 1.90 4.71
N MET A 53 -5.58 1.85 3.43
CA MET A 53 -4.17 1.85 3.02
C MET A 53 -3.43 3.11 3.46
N VAL A 54 -4.04 4.29 3.28
CA VAL A 54 -3.45 5.55 3.78
C VAL A 54 -3.22 5.50 5.29
N VAL A 55 -4.18 4.96 6.06
CA VAL A 55 -4.05 4.81 7.50
C VAL A 55 -2.92 3.84 7.87
N VAL A 56 -2.83 2.68 7.21
CA VAL A 56 -1.77 1.69 7.43
C VAL A 56 -0.40 2.29 7.14
N ASP A 57 -0.25 3.03 6.04
CA ASP A 57 1.00 3.68 5.65
C ASP A 57 1.46 4.72 6.68
N LEU A 58 0.51 5.50 7.21
CA LEU A 58 0.77 6.45 8.30
C LEU A 58 1.24 5.75 9.56
N VAL A 59 0.57 4.66 9.96
CA VAL A 59 0.93 3.86 11.15
C VAL A 59 2.31 3.22 10.97
N GLN A 60 2.59 2.61 9.82
CA GLN A 60 3.89 2.01 9.50
C GLN A 60 5.01 3.05 9.53
N SER A 61 4.79 4.24 8.96
CA SER A 61 5.75 5.34 8.98
C SER A 61 6.05 5.82 10.41
N ARG A 62 5.03 5.91 11.27
CA ARG A 62 5.20 6.27 12.69
C ARG A 62 5.93 5.18 13.47
N TYR A 63 5.59 3.92 13.25
CA TYR A 63 6.18 2.77 13.94
C TYR A 63 7.66 2.59 13.58
N GLN A 64 8.04 2.72 12.30
CA GLN A 64 9.44 2.66 11.89
C GLN A 64 10.29 3.77 12.54
N LYS A 65 9.77 5.00 12.61
CA LYS A 65 10.47 6.11 13.28
C LYS A 65 10.72 5.81 14.76
N LYS A 66 9.73 5.23 15.44
CA LYS A 66 9.85 4.84 16.86
C LYS A 66 10.93 3.77 17.06
N LEU A 67 10.92 2.71 16.25
CA LEU A 67 11.93 1.65 16.29
C LEU A 67 13.35 2.16 16.00
N MET A 68 13.50 3.09 15.06
CA MET A 68 14.81 3.69 14.75
C MET A 68 15.35 4.52 15.92
N ALA A 69 14.48 5.23 16.64
CA ALA A 69 14.86 6.00 17.82
C ALA A 69 15.32 5.08 18.97
N GLU A 70 14.59 4.01 19.26
CA GLU A 70 14.96 3.01 20.29
C GLU A 70 16.30 2.33 19.97
N ARG A 71 16.54 1.93 18.71
CA ARG A 71 17.82 1.33 18.29
C ARG A 71 19.01 2.28 18.45
N ARG A 72 18.81 3.59 18.31
CA ARG A 72 19.88 4.60 18.48
C ARG A 72 20.28 4.75 19.96
N ILE A 73 19.33 4.60 20.87
CA ILE A 73 19.57 4.68 22.32
C ILE A 73 20.35 3.43 22.78
N VAL A 74 19.94 2.23 22.35
CA VAL A 74 20.62 0.96 22.72
C VAL A 74 22.05 0.89 22.20
N ARG A 75 22.33 1.35 20.98
CA ARG A 75 23.68 1.31 20.40
C ARG A 75 24.70 2.23 21.09
N LYS A 76 24.25 3.21 21.88
CA LYS A 76 25.15 4.14 22.59
C LYS A 76 25.64 3.59 23.95
N SER A 77 25.27 2.37 24.37
CA SER A 77 25.41 1.95 25.77
C SER A 77 26.16 0.63 26.10
N PRO A 78 26.84 -0.09 25.19
CA PRO A 78 27.79 -1.12 25.66
C PRO A 78 29.18 -1.20 24.97
N ALA A 79 29.68 -0.16 24.31
CA ALA A 79 31.01 -0.20 23.68
C ALA A 79 32.08 0.71 24.32
N ASP A 80 31.75 1.39 25.42
CA ASP A 80 32.64 2.34 26.11
C ASP A 80 33.06 1.80 27.49
N GLY A 81 33.53 0.55 27.54
CA GLY A 81 34.07 -0.11 28.74
C GLY A 81 35.10 -1.15 28.38
#